data_AF-A0AAP8LAN3-F1
#
_entry.id   AF-A0AAP8LAN3-F1
#
_cell.length_a   1.000
_cell.length_b   1.000
_cell.length_c   1.000
_cell.angle_alpha   90.00
_cell.angle_beta   90.00
_cell.angle_gamma   90.00
#
_symmetry.space_group_name_H-M   'P 1'
#
loop_
_entity.id
_entity.type
_entity.pdbx_description
1 polymer ?
#
loop_
_entity_poly.entity_id
_entity_poly.type
_entity_poly.pdbx_seq_one_letter_code
_entity_poly.pdbx_strand_id
1 'polypeptide(L)'
;GGFLAVQQYTSHMSGIVSMIADHMVLGGLAVVVQGLAALLSFVAGAATSASLINFGRRTHLASEFALPLMVEAVLLLAFGLLGANLENLRWFYVPGTVMLLCYIMGLQNAMITKVSKSEIRTTHVTGMVTDIGIELGKLFYWNLAHEDKAGTPPVRADRGKLIV
;
A
#
# COMPACT_ATOMS: atom_id res chain seq x y z
N GLY A 1 -18.32 7.43 3.88
CA GLY A 1 -18.19 5.98 4.13
C GLY A 1 -17.39 5.70 5.38
N GLY A 2 -16.04 5.72 5.31
CA GLY A 2 -15.16 5.32 6.41
C GLY A 2 -15.26 6.14 7.71
N PHE A 3 -15.42 7.47 7.63
CA PHE A 3 -15.59 8.32 8.83
C PHE A 3 -16.84 7.98 9.65
N LEU A 4 -17.95 7.64 8.98
CA LEU A 4 -19.19 7.23 9.62
C LEU A 4 -19.11 5.82 10.22
N ALA A 5 -18.17 4.98 9.77
CA ALA A 5 -17.99 3.62 10.26
C ALA A 5 -16.99 3.51 11.43
N VAL A 6 -16.02 4.43 11.55
CA VAL A 6 -14.85 4.26 12.44
C VAL A 6 -14.68 5.34 13.52
N GLN A 7 -15.38 6.48 13.45
CA GLN A 7 -15.32 7.54 14.49
C GLN A 7 -13.89 8.02 14.86
N GLN A 8 -12.91 7.81 13.98
CA GLN A 8 -11.54 8.31 14.14
C GLN A 8 -11.16 9.16 12.92
N TYR A 9 -10.53 10.30 13.17
CA TYR A 9 -9.91 11.13 12.16
C TYR A 9 -8.64 10.43 11.64
N THR A 10 -8.81 9.55 10.64
CA THR A 10 -7.73 8.87 9.91
C THR A 10 -7.03 9.82 8.93
N SER A 11 -6.58 10.99 9.38
CA SER A 11 -6.32 12.11 8.47
C SER A 11 -5.04 12.04 7.64
N HIS A 12 -4.20 11.01 7.71
CA HIS A 12 -3.17 10.62 6.72
C HIS A 12 -2.27 9.57 7.41
N MET A 13 -1.46 8.82 6.66
CA MET A 13 -0.46 7.90 7.25
C MET A 13 0.37 8.55 8.38
N SER A 14 0.63 9.86 8.29
CA SER A 14 1.23 10.63 9.38
C SER A 14 0.46 10.57 10.71
N GLY A 15 -0.88 10.59 10.69
CA GLY A 15 -1.70 10.45 11.89
C GLY A 15 -1.61 9.05 12.52
N ILE A 16 -1.52 8.00 11.71
CA ILE A 16 -1.25 6.64 12.20
C ILE A 16 0.14 6.57 12.85
N VAL A 17 1.15 7.15 12.21
CA VAL A 17 2.52 7.20 12.76
C VAL A 17 2.61 8.03 14.04
N SER A 18 1.93 9.18 14.12
CA SER A 18 1.85 9.99 15.35
C SER A 18 1.14 9.26 16.49
N MET A 19 0.02 8.56 16.23
CA MET A 19 -0.66 7.76 17.26
C MET A 19 0.22 6.61 17.77
N ILE A 20 0.98 5.94 16.90
CA ILE A 20 1.94 4.92 17.32
C ILE A 20 2.99 5.54 18.27
N ALA A 21 3.53 6.71 17.92
CA ALA A 21 4.55 7.38 18.72
C ALA A 21 4.02 7.80 20.10
N ASP A 22 2.82 8.38 20.17
CA ASP A 22 2.21 8.82 21.43
C ASP A 22 1.85 7.62 22.34
N HIS A 23 1.27 6.56 21.77
CA HIS A 23 0.85 5.38 22.55
C HIS A 23 2.00 4.44 22.92
N MET A 24 3.14 4.51 22.22
CA MET A 24 4.38 3.86 22.66
C MET A 24 4.87 4.42 23.99
N VAL A 25 4.74 5.74 24.20
CA VAL A 25 5.14 6.41 25.44
C VAL A 25 4.15 6.15 26.58
N LEU A 26 2.85 6.02 26.25
CA LEU A 26 1.79 5.77 27.22
C LEU A 26 1.60 4.28 27.60
N GLY A 27 2.38 3.35 27.03
CA GLY A 27 2.31 1.91 27.32
C GLY A 27 1.14 1.17 26.66
N GLY A 28 0.49 1.77 25.65
CA GLY A 28 -0.66 1.22 24.94
C GLY A 28 -0.30 0.23 23.83
N LEU A 29 0.29 -0.92 24.19
CA LEU A 29 0.80 -1.92 23.22
C LEU A 29 -0.21 -2.33 22.14
N ALA A 30 -1.50 -2.44 22.48
CA ALA A 30 -2.54 -2.83 21.52
C ALA A 30 -2.69 -1.81 20.37
N VAL A 31 -2.62 -0.51 20.66
CA VAL A 31 -2.74 0.57 19.67
C VAL A 31 -1.48 0.63 18.79
N VAL A 32 -0.31 0.40 19.39
CA VAL A 32 0.97 0.33 18.67
C VAL A 32 0.97 -0.81 17.65
N VAL A 33 0.51 -2.01 18.06
CA VAL A 33 0.41 -3.16 17.15
C VAL A 33 -0.57 -2.90 16.01
N GLN A 34 -1.73 -2.29 16.30
CA GLN A 34 -2.71 -1.93 15.28
C GLN A 34 -2.16 -0.90 14.29
N GLY A 35 -1.46 0.12 14.76
CA GLY A 35 -0.84 1.12 13.90
C GLY A 35 0.30 0.54 13.05
N LEU A 36 1.13 -0.33 13.62
CA LEU A 36 2.19 -1.00 12.87
C LEU A 36 1.61 -1.93 11.78
N ALA A 37 0.54 -2.67 12.10
CA ALA A 37 -0.14 -3.51 11.12
C ALA A 37 -0.75 -2.68 9.98
N ALA A 38 -1.33 -1.52 10.29
CA ALA A 38 -1.83 -0.58 9.27
C ALA A 38 -0.69 -0.04 8.38
N LEU A 39 0.44 0.32 8.96
CA LEU A 39 1.64 0.77 8.24
C LEU A 39 2.19 -0.32 7.31
N LEU A 40 2.34 -1.56 7.81
CA LEU A 40 2.78 -2.70 7.03
C LEU A 40 1.80 -3.02 5.89
N SER A 41 0.50 -2.91 6.15
CA SER A 41 -0.53 -3.10 5.12
C SER A 41 -0.39 -2.07 3.98
N PHE A 42 -0.16 -0.80 4.32
CA PHE A 42 0.12 0.23 3.33
C PHE A 42 1.37 -0.07 2.50
N VAL A 43 2.47 -0.44 3.15
CA VAL A 43 3.72 -0.81 2.48
C VAL A 43 3.52 -2.00 1.54
N ALA A 44 2.77 -3.02 1.97
CA ALA A 44 2.42 -4.17 1.15
C ALA A 44 1.57 -3.77 -0.07
N GLY A 45 0.65 -2.81 0.08
CA GLY A 45 -0.11 -2.24 -1.03
C GLY A 45 0.79 -1.56 -2.06
N ALA A 46 1.71 -0.70 -1.60
CA ALA A 46 2.68 -0.05 -2.48
C ALA A 46 3.61 -1.04 -3.20
N ALA A 47 4.09 -2.07 -2.49
CA ALA A 47 4.91 -3.14 -3.06
C ALA A 47 4.16 -3.97 -4.12
N THR A 48 2.88 -4.25 -3.88
CA THR A 48 2.03 -4.98 -4.84
C THR A 48 1.78 -4.17 -6.10
N SER A 49 1.48 -2.87 -5.96
CA SER A 49 1.33 -1.95 -7.11
C SER A 49 2.60 -1.93 -7.95
N ALA A 50 3.77 -1.76 -7.31
CA ALA A 50 5.05 -1.77 -8.01
C ALA A 50 5.30 -3.10 -8.76
N SER A 51 4.98 -4.23 -8.13
CA SER A 51 5.12 -5.56 -8.74
C SER A 51 4.20 -5.75 -9.94
N LEU A 52 2.93 -5.37 -9.82
CA LEU A 52 1.94 -5.47 -10.90
C LEU A 52 2.29 -4.58 -12.10
N ILE A 53 2.78 -3.35 -11.85
CA ILE A 53 3.22 -2.44 -12.91
C ILE A 53 4.46 -3.00 -13.62
N ASN A 54 5.44 -3.52 -12.86
CA ASN A 54 6.63 -4.14 -13.46
C ASN A 54 6.28 -5.39 -14.27
N PHE A 55 5.32 -6.19 -13.81
CA PHE A 55 4.78 -7.31 -14.56
C PHE A 55 4.12 -6.84 -15.87
N GLY A 56 3.20 -5.88 -15.79
CA GLY A 56 2.50 -5.33 -16.97
C GLY A 56 3.44 -4.75 -18.02
N ARG A 57 4.53 -4.11 -17.58
CA ARG A 57 5.61 -3.63 -18.46
C ARG A 57 6.34 -4.75 -19.18
N ARG A 58 6.66 -5.83 -18.46
CA ARG A 58 7.41 -6.98 -19.01
C ARG A 58 6.59 -7.81 -19.99
N THR A 59 5.29 -7.91 -19.77
CA THR A 59 4.38 -8.65 -20.65
C THR A 59 3.82 -7.80 -21.79
N HIS A 60 4.33 -6.57 -21.98
CA HIS A 60 3.89 -5.62 -23.02
C HIS A 60 2.36 -5.45 -23.05
N LEU A 61 1.70 -5.37 -21.87
CA LEU A 61 0.28 -5.05 -21.85
C LEU A 61 0.06 -3.65 -22.44
N ALA A 62 -1.04 -3.49 -23.18
CA ALA A 62 -1.44 -2.19 -23.74
C ALA A 62 -1.60 -1.09 -22.67
N SER A 63 -1.85 -1.47 -21.41
CA SER A 63 -1.87 -0.57 -20.26
C SER A 63 -1.14 -1.18 -19.07
N GLU A 64 0.03 -0.64 -18.74
CA GLU A 64 0.85 -1.07 -17.60
C GLU A 64 0.20 -0.80 -16.22
N PHE A 65 -0.84 0.05 -16.18
CA PHE A 65 -1.57 0.41 -14.95
C PHE A 65 -2.92 -0.29 -14.81
N ALA A 66 -3.35 -1.06 -15.83
CA ALA A 66 -4.64 -1.75 -15.79
C ALA A 66 -4.74 -2.77 -14.64
N LEU A 67 -3.67 -3.54 -14.39
CA LEU A 67 -3.67 -4.56 -13.33
C LEU A 67 -3.81 -3.97 -11.92
N PRO A 68 -3.00 -2.98 -11.49
CA PRO A 68 -3.22 -2.29 -10.21
C PRO A 68 -4.62 -1.69 -10.08
N LEU A 69 -5.13 -1.05 -11.13
CA LEU A 69 -6.43 -0.40 -11.11
C LEU A 69 -7.59 -1.40 -10.95
N MET A 70 -7.51 -2.56 -11.62
CA MET A 70 -8.48 -3.63 -11.44
C MET A 70 -8.47 -4.19 -10.02
N VAL A 71 -7.28 -4.41 -9.44
CA VAL A 71 -7.15 -4.86 -8.05
C VAL A 71 -7.78 -3.85 -7.10
N GLU A 72 -7.50 -2.56 -7.30
CA GLU A 72 -8.09 -1.49 -6.50
C GLU A 72 -9.62 -1.47 -6.58
N ALA A 73 -10.19 -1.56 -7.78
CA ALA A 73 -11.64 -1.58 -7.98
C ALA A 73 -12.31 -2.78 -7.32
N VAL A 74 -11.71 -3.98 -7.43
CA VAL A 74 -12.22 -5.20 -6.77
C VAL A 74 -12.18 -5.05 -5.26
N LEU A 75 -11.09 -4.51 -4.70
CA LEU A 75 -10.97 -4.30 -3.25
C LEU A 75 -11.94 -3.25 -2.73
N LEU A 76 -12.19 -2.16 -3.48
CA LEU A 76 -13.20 -1.16 -3.14
C LEU A 76 -14.62 -1.72 -3.20
N LEU A 77 -14.91 -2.56 -4.18
CA LEU A 77 -16.21 -3.24 -4.28
C LEU A 77 -16.41 -4.22 -3.12
N ALA A 78 -15.39 -5.03 -2.80
CA ALA A 78 -15.41 -5.91 -1.64
C ALA A 78 -15.61 -5.12 -0.34
N PHE A 79 -14.89 -4.00 -0.17
CA PHE A 79 -15.06 -3.10 0.96
C PHE A 79 -16.49 -2.56 1.07
N GLY A 80 -17.09 -2.15 -0.05
CA GLY A 80 -18.47 -1.67 -0.09
C GLY A 80 -19.50 -2.73 0.31
N LEU A 81 -19.36 -3.96 -0.21
CA LEU A 81 -20.24 -5.10 0.10
C LEU A 81 -20.12 -5.55 1.55
N LEU A 82 -18.88 -5.60 2.06
CA LEU A 82 -18.60 -5.83 3.47
C LEU A 82 -19.23 -4.71 4.33
N GLY A 83 -19.14 -3.46 3.88
CA GLY A 83 -19.80 -2.30 4.48
C GLY A 83 -21.32 -2.42 4.67
N ALA A 84 -21.98 -3.23 3.85
CA ALA A 84 -23.43 -3.39 3.89
C ALA A 84 -23.93 -4.47 4.88
N ASN A 85 -23.06 -5.35 5.38
CA ASN A 85 -23.43 -6.52 6.20
C ASN A 85 -23.00 -6.40 7.67
N LEU A 86 -22.96 -5.18 8.22
CA LEU A 86 -22.14 -4.81 9.38
C LEU A 86 -22.65 -5.23 10.79
N GLU A 87 -23.78 -5.93 10.91
CA GLU A 87 -24.42 -6.08 12.23
C GLU A 87 -23.75 -7.12 13.15
N ASN A 88 -23.03 -8.11 12.62
CA ASN A 88 -22.60 -9.27 13.44
C ASN A 88 -21.12 -9.35 13.85
N LEU A 89 -20.20 -8.52 13.30
CA LEU A 89 -18.75 -8.74 13.48
C LEU A 89 -17.93 -7.51 13.94
N ARG A 90 -18.55 -6.57 14.66
CA ARG A 90 -17.98 -5.25 15.05
C ARG A 90 -16.54 -5.27 15.60
N TRP A 91 -16.14 -6.29 16.37
CA TRP A 91 -14.82 -6.30 17.03
C TRP A 91 -13.65 -6.64 16.10
N PHE A 92 -13.87 -7.50 15.08
CA PHE A 92 -12.85 -7.85 14.09
C PHE A 92 -12.93 -6.98 12.83
N TYR A 93 -14.10 -6.42 12.55
CA TYR A 93 -14.34 -5.57 11.38
C TYR A 93 -13.51 -4.30 11.38
N VAL A 94 -13.43 -3.61 12.52
CA VAL A 94 -12.79 -2.30 12.59
C VAL A 94 -11.29 -2.39 12.29
N PRO A 95 -10.50 -3.30 12.90
CA PRO A 95 -9.08 -3.44 12.54
C PRO A 95 -8.86 -3.93 11.11
N GLY A 96 -9.67 -4.89 10.63
CA GLY A 96 -9.54 -5.45 9.28
C GLY A 96 -9.85 -4.42 8.18
N THR A 97 -10.90 -3.61 8.35
CA THR A 97 -11.24 -2.53 7.42
C THR A 97 -10.17 -1.45 7.37
N VAL A 98 -9.58 -1.07 8.51
CA VAL A 98 -8.45 -0.13 8.55
C VAL A 98 -7.25 -0.68 7.78
N MET A 99 -6.87 -1.95 7.99
CA MET A 99 -5.78 -2.58 7.24
C MET A 99 -6.07 -2.61 5.73
N LEU A 100 -7.28 -2.98 5.33
CA LEU A 100 -7.70 -3.01 3.92
C LEU A 100 -7.65 -1.61 3.28
N LEU A 101 -8.17 -0.59 3.96
CA LEU A 101 -8.11 0.78 3.47
C LEU A 101 -6.67 1.28 3.37
N CYS A 102 -5.82 0.99 4.36
CA CYS A 102 -4.39 1.33 4.29
C CYS A 102 -3.70 0.66 3.10
N TYR A 103 -4.04 -0.60 2.82
CA TYR A 103 -3.52 -1.32 1.65
C TYR A 103 -3.96 -0.67 0.33
N ILE A 104 -5.25 -0.33 0.19
CA ILE A 104 -5.79 0.35 -0.99
C ILE A 104 -5.12 1.72 -1.18
N MET A 105 -4.92 2.48 -0.10
CA MET A 105 -4.21 3.75 -0.17
C MET A 105 -2.74 3.58 -0.59
N GLY A 106 -2.07 2.52 -0.13
CA GLY A 106 -0.70 2.18 -0.54
C GLY A 106 -0.62 1.86 -2.04
N LEU A 107 -1.57 1.06 -2.55
CA LEU A 107 -1.69 0.74 -3.98
C LEU A 107 -1.82 2.01 -4.82
N GLN A 108 -2.75 2.90 -4.45
CA GLN A 108 -3.02 4.18 -5.11
C GLN A 108 -1.80 5.09 -5.12
N ASN A 109 -1.16 5.29 -3.97
CA ASN A 109 0.00 6.16 -3.85
C ASN A 109 1.16 5.69 -4.73
N ALA A 110 1.46 4.39 -4.74
CA ALA A 110 2.49 3.84 -5.60
C ALA A 110 2.13 3.95 -7.10
N MET A 111 0.85 3.78 -7.44
CA MET A 111 0.36 3.93 -8.82
C MET A 111 0.55 5.38 -9.31
N ILE A 112 0.11 6.37 -8.53
CA ILE A 112 0.24 7.80 -8.85
C ILE A 112 1.70 8.21 -9.02
N THR A 113 2.58 7.75 -8.12
CA THR A 113 4.02 8.02 -8.22
C THR A 113 4.62 7.44 -9.51
N LYS A 114 4.20 6.25 -9.94
CA LYS A 114 4.70 5.63 -11.18
C LYS A 114 4.09 6.23 -12.45
N VAL A 115 2.80 6.55 -12.45
CA VAL A 115 2.10 7.23 -13.56
C VAL A 115 2.70 8.60 -13.83
N SER A 116 2.93 9.38 -12.78
CA SER A 116 3.49 10.73 -12.89
C SER A 116 5.00 10.77 -13.14
N LYS A 117 5.67 9.61 -13.34
CA LYS A 117 7.14 9.52 -13.42
C LYS A 117 7.86 10.19 -12.25
N SER A 118 7.28 10.13 -11.05
CA SER A 118 7.75 10.82 -9.84
C SER A 118 7.61 12.36 -9.84
N GLU A 119 6.87 12.96 -10.77
CA GLU A 119 6.51 14.39 -10.72
C GLU A 119 5.48 14.68 -9.63
N ILE A 120 4.57 13.73 -9.34
CA ILE A 120 3.56 13.85 -8.29
C ILE A 120 3.92 12.85 -7.18
N ARG A 121 4.31 13.36 -6.00
CA ARG A 121 4.56 12.55 -4.81
C ARG A 121 3.77 13.06 -3.60
N THR A 122 3.43 12.14 -2.72
CA THR A 122 2.83 12.46 -1.42
C THR A 122 3.86 13.06 -0.46
N THR A 123 3.42 13.87 0.49
CA THR A 123 4.31 14.65 1.37
C THR A 123 5.00 13.80 2.46
N HIS A 124 6.21 14.23 2.83
CA HIS A 124 7.09 13.75 3.91
C HIS A 124 6.96 12.26 4.27
N VAL A 125 6.17 11.91 5.30
CA VAL A 125 6.07 10.55 5.82
C VAL A 125 5.38 9.60 4.83
N THR A 126 4.27 10.03 4.24
CA THR A 126 3.52 9.18 3.30
C THR A 126 4.35 8.90 2.05
N GLY A 127 5.12 9.89 1.58
CA GLY A 127 6.04 9.75 0.45
C GLY A 127 7.16 8.75 0.73
N MET A 128 7.84 8.87 1.87
CA MET A 128 8.93 7.96 2.25
C MET A 128 8.46 6.51 2.39
N VAL A 129 7.33 6.28 3.07
CA VAL A 129 6.77 4.93 3.23
C VAL A 129 6.36 4.33 1.89
N THR A 130 5.81 5.14 0.97
CA THR A 130 5.45 4.69 -0.38
C THR A 130 6.70 4.30 -1.17
N ASP A 131 7.75 5.11 -1.12
CA ASP A 131 9.01 4.82 -1.81
C ASP A 131 9.66 3.54 -1.30
N ILE A 132 9.69 3.35 0.03
CA ILE A 132 10.16 2.09 0.64
C ILE A 132 9.33 0.92 0.13
N GLY A 133 8.00 1.02 0.12
CA GLY A 133 7.13 -0.02 -0.40
C GLY A 133 7.40 -0.35 -1.87
N ILE A 134 7.61 0.66 -2.71
CA ILE A 134 7.96 0.47 -4.13
C ILE A 134 9.28 -0.29 -4.28
N GLU A 135 10.30 0.09 -3.52
CA GLU A 135 11.62 -0.57 -3.59
C GLU A 135 11.58 -1.99 -3.04
N LEU A 136 10.82 -2.25 -1.96
CA LEU A 136 10.57 -3.60 -1.47
C LEU A 136 9.84 -4.45 -2.54
N GLY A 137 8.84 -3.90 -3.21
CA GLY A 137 8.15 -4.57 -4.31
C GLY A 137 9.09 -4.97 -5.45
N LYS A 138 10.04 -4.10 -5.81
CA LYS A 138 11.09 -4.43 -6.79
C LYS A 138 12.08 -5.48 -6.27
N LEU A 139 12.43 -5.44 -4.98
CA LEU A 139 13.39 -6.36 -4.37
C LEU A 139 12.83 -7.79 -4.32
N PHE A 140 11.56 -7.94 -3.94
CA PHE A 140 10.86 -9.22 -3.90
C PHE A 140 10.23 -9.63 -5.24
N TYR A 141 10.37 -8.79 -6.27
CA TYR A 141 9.92 -9.15 -7.62
C TYR A 141 10.71 -10.37 -8.09
N TRP A 142 9.98 -11.46 -8.37
CA TRP A 142 10.53 -12.71 -8.86
C TRP A 142 11.20 -12.48 -10.23
N ASN A 143 12.50 -12.20 -10.22
CA ASN A 143 13.34 -12.11 -11.42
C ASN A 143 13.65 -13.51 -12.01
N LEU A 144 13.11 -14.59 -11.44
CA LEU A 144 13.52 -15.99 -11.69
C LEU A 144 12.98 -16.61 -12.99
N ALA A 145 12.32 -15.88 -13.88
CA ALA A 145 11.79 -16.47 -15.11
C ALA A 145 11.91 -15.50 -16.27
N HIS A 146 13.14 -15.23 -16.71
CA HIS A 146 13.53 -14.98 -18.11
C HIS A 146 15.04 -14.67 -18.12
N GLU A 147 15.87 -15.66 -17.77
CA GLU A 147 17.04 -15.89 -18.63
C GLU A 147 16.45 -16.19 -20.03
N ASP A 148 17.00 -15.60 -21.09
CA ASP A 148 16.66 -15.89 -22.50
C ASP A 148 15.42 -15.26 -23.18
N LYS A 149 15.09 -13.99 -22.88
CA LYS A 149 14.63 -13.09 -23.97
C LYS A 149 15.41 -11.78 -23.98
N ALA A 150 16.52 -11.83 -24.73
CA ALA A 150 17.24 -10.72 -25.36
C ALA A 150 16.95 -9.30 -24.83
N GLY A 151 17.83 -8.80 -23.96
CA GLY A 151 18.09 -7.35 -23.85
C GLY A 151 17.27 -6.54 -22.84
N THR A 152 16.39 -7.12 -22.03
CA THR A 152 15.70 -6.34 -20.97
C THR A 152 16.50 -6.32 -19.65
N PRO A 153 16.84 -5.14 -19.11
CA PRO A 153 17.59 -5.06 -17.86
C PRO A 153 16.77 -5.59 -16.67
N PRO A 154 17.43 -6.24 -15.69
CA PRO A 154 16.75 -6.77 -14.51
C PRO A 154 16.06 -5.65 -13.71
N VAL A 155 14.89 -5.94 -13.12
CA VAL A 155 14.27 -5.01 -12.18
C VAL A 155 15.12 -5.01 -10.91
N ARG A 156 15.81 -3.90 -10.66
CA ARG A 156 16.67 -3.71 -9.48
C ARG A 156 16.04 -2.68 -8.56
N ALA A 157 16.01 -2.99 -7.27
CA ALA A 157 15.69 -2.03 -6.23
C ALA A 157 16.88 -1.07 -6.04
N ASP A 158 16.59 0.21 -5.88
CA ASP A 158 17.56 1.23 -5.49
C ASP A 158 17.72 1.19 -3.97
N ARG A 159 18.83 0.57 -3.51
CA ARG A 159 19.11 0.41 -2.08
C ARG A 159 19.39 1.73 -1.38
N GLY A 160 19.76 2.79 -2.09
CA GLY A 160 19.96 4.12 -1.49
C GLY A 160 18.66 4.70 -0.92
N LYS A 161 17.51 4.30 -1.46
CA LYS A 161 16.18 4.71 -0.97
C LYS A 161 15.66 3.86 0.20
N LEU A 162 16.33 2.76 0.55
CA LEU A 162 15.93 1.89 1.67
C LEU A 162 16.56 2.28 3.02
N ILE A 163 17.52 3.21 3.03
CA ILE A 163 18.28 3.64 4.22
C ILE A 163 17.82 5.03 4.71
N VAL A 164 16.62 5.47 4.32
CA VAL A 164 16.04 6.76 4.76
C VAL A 164 15.38 6.59 6.12
#